data_AF-Q58545-F1
#
_entry.id   AF-Q58545-F1
#
_cell.length_a   1.000
_cell.length_b   1.000
_cell.length_c   1.000
_cell.angle_alpha   90.00
_cell.angle_beta   90.00
_cell.angle_gamma   90.00
#
_symmetry.space_group_name_H-M   'P 1'
#
loop_
_entity.id
_entity.type
_entity.pdbx_description
1 polymer ?
#
loop_
_entity_poly.entity_id
_entity_poly.type
_entity_poly.pdbx_seq_one_letter_code
_entity_poly.pdbx_strand_id
1 'polypeptide(L)' 'MDDIDRKAISLLMDATLMSEDEIERTLKILRNMARIKKRKEKNLKSIRDVLDYWACQAYKSSMKA' A
#
# COMPACT_ATOMS: atom_id res chain seq x y z
N MET A 1 -0.06 10.20 7.93
CA MET A 1 -0.72 9.32 6.94
C MET A 1 -1.44 10.21 5.95
N ASP A 2 -0.91 10.32 4.74
CA ASP A 2 -1.53 11.10 3.67
C ASP A 2 -2.64 10.30 2.97
N ASP A 3 -3.30 10.90 1.97
CA ASP A 3 -4.38 10.24 1.23
C ASP A 3 -3.90 9.04 0.39
N ILE A 4 -2.64 9.08 -0.08
CA ILE A 4 -2.05 7.96 -0.81
C ILE A 4 -1.89 6.77 0.14
N ASP A 5 -1.41 7.00 1.35
CA ASP A 5 -1.25 6.00 2.40
C ASP A 5 -2.61 5.38 2.76
N ARG A 6 -3.63 6.20 3.02
CA ARG A 6 -4.97 5.71 3.36
C ARG A 6 -5.55 4.83 2.25
N LYS A 7 -5.42 5.27 0.99
CA LYS A 7 -5.92 4.52 -0.15
C LYS A 7 -5.17 3.21 -0.34
N ALA A 8 -3.84 3.20 -0.18
CA ALA A 8 -3.03 2.00 -0.28
C ALA A 8 -3.36 0.98 0.81
N ILE A 9 -3.55 1.45 2.05
CA ILE A 9 -3.93 0.59 3.18
C ILE A 9 -5.33 -0.01 2.95
N SER A 10 -6.30 0.77 2.48
CA SER A 10 -7.62 0.25 2.11
C SER A 10 -7.53 -0.83 1.04
N LEU A 11 -6.76 -0.61 -0.04
CA LEU A 11 -6.56 -1.61 -1.09
C LEU A 11 -5.94 -2.91 -0.56
N LEU A 12 -5.00 -2.82 0.37
CA LEU A 12 -4.38 -3.99 1.00
C LEU A 12 -5.34 -4.76 1.91
N MET A 13 -6.23 -4.05 2.61
CA MET A 13 -7.29 -4.68 3.41
C MET A 13 -8.27 -5.42 2.51
N ASP A 14 -8.74 -4.76 1.46
CA ASP A 14 -9.68 -5.33 0.48
C ASP A 14 -9.05 -6.51 -0.30
N ALA A 15 -7.72 -6.51 -0.49
CA ALA A 15 -7.00 -7.56 -1.19
C ALA A 15 -7.12 -8.95 -0.54
N THR A 16 -7.51 -9.03 0.74
CA THR A 16 -7.78 -10.31 1.42
C THR A 16 -9.03 -11.02 0.89
N LEU A 17 -9.91 -10.31 0.20
CA LEU A 17 -11.16 -10.80 -0.37
C LEU A 17 -11.11 -10.92 -1.90
N MET A 18 -9.96 -10.61 -2.50
CA MET A 18 -9.76 -10.56 -3.93
C MET A 18 -9.30 -11.93 -4.48
N SER A 19 -9.65 -12.21 -5.73
CA SER A 19 -9.05 -13.29 -6.51
C SER A 19 -7.57 -13.01 -6.83
N GLU A 20 -6.82 -14.03 -7.24
CA GLU A 20 -5.40 -13.89 -7.59
C GLU A 20 -5.15 -12.82 -8.67
N ASP A 21 -5.98 -12.78 -9.72
CA ASP A 21 -5.90 -11.78 -10.80
C ASP A 21 -6.17 -10.35 -10.31
N GLU A 22 -7.09 -10.20 -9.36
CA GLU A 22 -7.38 -8.91 -8.71
C GLU A 22 -6.22 -8.48 -7.80
N ILE A 23 -5.63 -9.42 -7.06
CA ILE A 23 -4.44 -9.16 -6.24
C ILE A 23 -3.29 -8.70 -7.14
N GLU A 24 -3.02 -9.38 -8.25
CA GLU A 24 -1.92 -9.01 -9.16
C GLU A 24 -2.10 -7.59 -9.73
N ARG A 25 -3.33 -7.24 -10.11
CA ARG A 25 -3.69 -5.87 -10.56
C ARG A 25 -3.52 -4.85 -9.44
N THR A 26 -3.97 -5.17 -8.22
CA THR A 26 -3.82 -4.32 -7.04
C THR A 26 -2.35 -4.09 -6.70
N LEU A 27 -1.49 -5.12 -6.79
CA LEU A 27 -0.04 -4.99 -6.60
C LEU A 27 0.60 -4.05 -7.63
N LYS A 28 0.16 -4.10 -8.90
CA LYS A 28 0.62 -3.16 -9.94
C LYS A 28 0.23 -1.71 -9.59
N ILE A 29 -0.99 -1.49 -9.10
CA ILE A 29 -1.46 -0.18 -8.64
C ILE A 29 -0.64 0.32 -7.45
N LEU A 30 -0.45 -0.52 -6.42
CA LEU A 30 0.33 -0.18 -5.22
C LEU A 30 1.77 0.20 -5.57
N ARG A 31 2.44 -0.56 -6.45
CA ARG A 31 3.81 -0.22 -6.91
C ARG A 31 3.86 1.15 -7.60
N ASN A 32 2.84 1.50 -8.39
CA ASN A 32 2.75 2.81 -9.04
C ASN A 32 2.49 3.93 -8.03
N MET A 33 1.59 3.73 -7.07
CA MET A 33 1.36 4.67 -5.97
C MET A 33 2.63 4.91 -5.16
N ALA A 34 3.38 3.84 -4.85
CA ALA A 34 4.61 3.94 -4.07
C ALA A 34 5.70 4.75 -4.82
N ARG A 35 5.80 4.58 -6.15
CA ARG A 35 6.66 5.41 -7.00
C ARG A 35 6.25 6.89 -6.96
N ILE A 36 4.95 7.19 -7.02
CA ILE A 36 4.45 8.57 -6.92
C ILE A 36 4.80 9.18 -5.57
N LYS A 37 4.56 8.45 -4.46
CA LYS A 37 4.88 8.91 -3.11
C LYS A 37 6.38 9.17 -2.95
N LYS A 38 7.24 8.24 -3.37
CA LYS A 38 8.70 8.39 -3.34
C LYS A 38 9.21 9.58 -4.17
N ARG A 39 8.53 9.93 -5.27
CA ARG A 39 8.86 11.14 -6.05
C ARG A 39 8.48 12.43 -5.32
N LYS A 40 7.35 12.43 -4.60
CA LYS A 40 6.88 13.59 -3.83
C LYS A 40 7.69 13.79 -2.54
N GLU A 41 8.04 12.71 -1.86
CA GLU A 41 8.75 12.73 -0.58
C GLU A 41 10.19 12.25 -0.75
N LYS A 42 11.12 13.21 -0.95
CA LYS A 42 12.54 12.90 -1.21
C LYS A 42 13.22 12.09 -0.10
N ASN A 43 12.72 12.18 1.14
CA ASN A 43 13.30 11.53 2.32
C ASN A 43 12.95 10.03 2.45
N LEU A 44 11.98 9.51 1.69
CA LEU A 44 11.67 8.08 1.72
C LEU A 44 12.86 7.29 1.18
N LYS A 45 13.29 6.20 1.82
CA LYS A 45 14.51 5.50 1.40
C LYS A 45 14.32 4.77 0.06
N SER A 46 13.29 3.94 -0.05
CA SER A 46 13.00 3.16 -1.25
C SER A 46 11.50 2.97 -1.46
N ILE A 47 11.13 2.50 -2.67
CA ILE A 47 9.76 2.05 -2.96
C ILE A 47 9.36 0.91 -2.02
N ARG A 48 10.32 0.02 -1.67
CA ARG A 48 10.10 -1.09 -0.77
C ARG A 48 9.69 -0.62 0.61
N ASP A 49 10.36 0.39 1.17
CA ASP A 49 10.01 0.92 2.50
C ASP A 49 8.58 1.48 2.55
N VAL A 50 8.11 2.05 1.44
CA VAL A 50 6.73 2.52 1.32
C VAL A 50 5.74 1.36 1.33
N LEU A 51 6.03 0.30 0.57
CA LEU A 51 5.19 -0.89 0.50
C LEU A 51 5.17 -1.63 1.85
N ASP A 52 6.33 -1.80 2.48
CA ASP A 52 6.47 -2.43 3.79
C ASP A 52 5.72 -1.62 4.86
N TYR A 53 5.81 -0.28 4.82
CA TYR A 53 5.02 0.59 5.69
C TYR A 53 3.52 0.37 5.50
N TRP A 54 3.01 0.37 4.26
CA TRP A 54 1.58 0.13 4.01
C TRP A 54 1.13 -1.25 4.46
N ALA A 55 1.92 -2.29 4.21
CA ALA A 55 1.64 -3.66 4.66
C ALA A 55 1.56 -3.72 6.19
N CYS A 56 2.53 -3.12 6.90
CA CYS A 56 2.50 -3.04 8.35
C CYS A 56 1.28 -2.28 8.89
N GLN A 57 0.88 -1.19 8.24
CA GLN A 57 -0.29 -0.42 8.67
C GLN A 57 -1.60 -1.18 8.38
N ALA A 58 -1.72 -1.84 7.23
CA ALA A 58 -2.87 -2.67 6.92
C ALA A 58 -3.02 -3.81 7.94
N TYR A 59 -1.94 -4.53 8.24
CA TYR A 59 -1.95 -5.57 9.27
C TYR A 59 -2.33 -5.04 10.66
N LYS A 60 -1.81 -3.88 11.06
CA LYS A 60 -2.21 -3.25 12.34
C LYS A 60 -3.68 -2.85 12.36
N SER A 61 -4.22 -2.38 11.23
CA SER A 61 -5.64 -2.06 11.11
C SER A 61 -6.51 -3.32 11.16
N SER A 62 -6.09 -4.42 10.52
CA SER A 62 -6.84 -5.68 10.53
C SER A 62 -6.91 -6.34 11.90
N MET A 63 -5.92 -6.13 12.77
CA MET A 63 -5.92 -6.66 14.15
C MET A 63 -6.71 -5.80 15.14
N LYS A 64 -7.01 -4.55 14.79
CA LYS A 64 -7.79 -3.63 15.64
C LYS A 64 -9.28 -3.67 15.35
N ALA A 65 -9.66 -4.19 14.19
CA ALA A 65 -11.05 -4.40 13.77
C ALA A 65 -11.57 -5.72 14.32
#